data_AF-A0AA42VNU0-F1
#
_entry.id   AF-A0AA42VNU0-F1
#
_cell.length_a   1.000
_cell.length_b   1.000
_cell.length_c   1.000
_cell.angle_alpha   90.00
_cell.angle_beta   90.00
_cell.angle_gamma   90.00
#
_symmetry.space_group_name_H-M   'P 1'
#
loop_
_entity.id
_entity.type
_entity.pdbx_description
1 polymer ?
#
loop_
_entity_poly.entity_id
_entity_poly.type
_entity_poly.pdbx_seq_one_letter_code
_entity_poly.pdbx_strand_id
1 'polypeptide(L)'
;MTVAQFYPIGTPGQPWGDAERAQWRARQQRQRSYHDDVVAALERLDDSFDVIQYGQLDYAPDHYPLFAVVNHDWNPALPTALITGGVHGYETSGVHGALQFLEQQAERYLGRLNLIVAPCVSPWGYERIQRWNPDAIDPNRSFRDGGQIEEAAALMRWVAERKPNLLVHLDLHETTDSDLHEFDPARCARDGKPFERDTIPDGFYVIGNSEDPQAEFQKALITAVAPVTHIAPADAEGNLVGLPLQSPGVVWGESRSIGACAGFTDARFATTTEVYPDSPRTNPQECNDAQVAAVCAGLDFALAAQ
;
A
#
# COMPACT_ATOMS: atom_id res chain seq x y z
N MET A 1 -10.57 36.11 4.25
CA MET A 1 -9.43 35.17 4.20
C MET A 1 -9.48 34.36 5.48
N THR A 2 -10.03 33.15 5.43
CA THR A 2 -9.90 32.18 6.52
C THR A 2 -8.43 31.76 6.54
N VAL A 3 -7.72 32.09 7.61
CA VAL A 3 -6.34 31.63 7.81
C VAL A 3 -6.43 30.10 7.84
N ALA A 4 -5.84 29.42 6.85
CA ALA A 4 -5.70 27.98 6.89
C ALA A 4 -5.01 27.61 8.21
N GLN A 5 -5.66 26.80 9.04
CA GLN A 5 -5.12 26.41 10.33
C GLN A 5 -3.84 25.61 10.08
N PHE A 6 -2.69 26.16 10.47
CA PHE A 6 -1.41 25.45 10.40
C PHE A 6 -1.47 24.20 11.29
N TYR A 7 -0.77 23.13 10.88
CA TYR A 7 -0.72 21.89 11.65
C TYR A 7 -0.21 22.18 13.08
N PRO A 8 -0.72 21.50 14.14
CA PRO A 8 -0.43 21.89 15.52
C PRO A 8 1.03 21.78 15.99
N ILE A 9 1.94 21.28 15.14
CA ILE A 9 3.36 21.05 15.45
C ILE A 9 4.25 21.74 14.41
N GLY A 10 5.29 22.41 14.90
CA GLY A 10 6.31 23.07 14.08
C GLY A 10 6.06 24.57 13.88
N THR A 11 6.90 25.17 13.04
CA THR A 11 6.85 26.59 12.68
C THR A 11 6.66 26.71 11.17
N PRO A 12 5.71 27.54 10.67
CA PRO A 12 5.52 27.71 9.22
C PRO A 12 6.82 28.06 8.49
N GLY A 13 7.10 27.34 7.40
CA GLY A 13 8.31 27.56 6.59
C GLY A 13 9.60 26.96 7.18
N GLN A 14 9.54 26.32 8.35
CA GLN A 14 10.68 25.64 8.96
C GLN A 14 10.42 24.12 9.02
N PRO A 15 11.29 23.29 8.43
CA PRO A 15 11.20 21.84 8.58
C PRO A 15 11.32 21.43 10.05
N TRP A 16 10.66 20.34 10.40
CA TRP A 16 10.74 19.75 11.74
C TRP A 16 12.18 19.31 12.07
N GLY A 17 12.60 19.64 13.29
CA GLY A 17 13.75 19.02 13.93
C GLY A 17 13.33 17.80 14.75
N ASP A 18 14.26 17.34 15.58
CA ASP A 18 14.05 16.16 16.43
C ASP A 18 13.01 16.42 17.52
N ALA A 19 12.90 17.67 17.98
CA ALA A 19 11.92 18.07 19.00
C ALA A 19 10.48 17.96 18.46
N GLU A 20 10.22 18.47 17.26
CA GLU A 20 8.91 18.37 16.61
C GLU A 20 8.55 16.93 16.26
N ARG A 21 9.51 16.14 15.77
CA ARG A 21 9.31 14.70 15.52
C ARG A 21 8.99 13.93 16.80
N ALA A 22 9.68 14.22 17.90
CA ALA A 22 9.38 13.64 19.20
C ALA A 22 7.99 14.06 19.71
N GLN A 23 7.63 15.33 19.54
CA GLN A 23 6.29 15.83 19.90
C GLN A 23 5.19 15.15 19.08
N TRP A 24 5.41 14.98 17.77
CA TRP A 24 4.48 14.27 16.90
C TRP A 24 4.36 12.81 17.33
N ARG A 25 5.48 12.10 17.53
CA ARG A 25 5.50 10.70 17.96
C ARG A 25 4.75 10.50 19.28
N ALA A 26 4.93 11.40 20.25
CA ALA A 26 4.27 11.32 21.55
C ALA A 26 2.74 11.44 21.50
N ARG A 27 2.17 11.94 20.39
CA ARG A 27 0.71 12.00 20.17
C ARG A 27 0.15 10.71 19.59
N GLN A 28 0.99 9.80 19.11
CA GLN A 28 0.55 8.60 18.41
C GLN A 28 0.23 7.48 19.39
N GLN A 29 -1.06 7.23 19.58
CA GLN A 29 -1.58 6.19 20.48
C GLN A 29 -1.99 4.95 19.69
N ARG A 30 -1.77 3.78 20.27
CA ARG A 30 -2.30 2.53 19.73
C ARG A 30 -3.83 2.54 19.79
N GLN A 31 -4.46 2.30 18.65
CA GLN A 31 -5.91 2.29 18.45
C GLN A 31 -6.45 0.90 18.05
N ARG A 32 -5.60 0.05 17.47
CA ARG A 32 -5.91 -1.34 17.10
C ARG A 32 -4.72 -2.27 17.32
N SER A 33 -4.88 -3.56 17.01
CA SER A 33 -3.93 -4.60 17.37
C SER A 33 -3.44 -5.34 16.12
N TYR A 34 -2.17 -5.15 15.77
CA TYR A 34 -1.54 -5.89 14.68
C TYR A 34 -1.57 -7.41 14.96
N HIS A 35 -1.36 -7.78 16.21
CA HIS A 35 -1.42 -9.18 16.63
C HIS A 35 -2.81 -9.78 16.38
N ASP A 36 -3.87 -9.13 16.85
CA ASP A 36 -5.21 -9.72 16.82
C ASP A 36 -5.80 -9.69 15.40
N ASP A 37 -5.49 -8.65 14.62
CA ASP A 37 -6.07 -8.47 13.29
C ASP A 37 -5.27 -9.19 12.20
N VAL A 38 -3.93 -9.24 12.31
CA VAL A 38 -3.05 -9.77 11.25
C VAL A 38 -2.39 -11.08 11.66
N VAL A 39 -1.65 -11.10 12.78
CA VAL A 39 -0.89 -12.30 13.17
C VAL A 39 -1.83 -13.48 13.42
N ALA A 40 -2.90 -13.26 14.18
CA ALA A 40 -3.89 -14.30 14.43
C ALA A 40 -4.59 -14.78 13.15
N ALA A 41 -4.75 -13.93 12.13
CA ALA A 41 -5.28 -14.33 10.84
C ALA A 41 -4.31 -15.23 10.07
N LEU A 42 -3.02 -14.92 10.10
CA LEU A 42 -1.97 -15.74 9.49
C LEU A 42 -1.84 -17.12 10.14
N GLU A 43 -2.01 -17.22 11.47
CA GLU A 43 -1.98 -18.49 12.21
C GLU A 43 -3.12 -19.45 11.84
N ARG A 44 -4.18 -18.96 11.18
CA ARG A 44 -5.35 -19.75 10.76
C ARG A 44 -5.30 -20.18 9.30
N LEU A 45 -4.28 -19.77 8.54
CA LEU A 45 -4.10 -20.21 7.16
C LEU A 45 -3.90 -21.73 7.12
N ASP A 46 -4.39 -22.35 6.05
CA ASP A 46 -4.27 -23.79 5.84
C ASP A 46 -2.84 -24.18 5.42
N ASP A 47 -2.57 -25.49 5.47
CA ASP A 47 -1.24 -26.07 5.22
C ASP A 47 -0.75 -25.90 3.77
N SER A 48 -1.55 -25.34 2.86
CA SER A 48 -1.10 -24.98 1.49
C SER A 48 -0.17 -23.77 1.48
N PHE A 49 -0.04 -23.06 2.61
CA PHE A 49 0.78 -21.85 2.75
C PHE A 49 1.78 -21.95 3.91
N ASP A 50 2.98 -21.43 3.69
CA ASP A 50 3.98 -21.24 4.73
C ASP A 50 4.01 -19.76 5.16
N VAL A 51 3.89 -19.51 6.48
CA VAL A 51 4.05 -18.17 7.07
C VAL A 51 5.51 -17.98 7.49
N ILE A 52 6.18 -17.01 6.87
CA ILE A 52 7.60 -16.73 7.06
C ILE A 52 7.78 -15.38 7.77
N GLN A 53 8.42 -15.38 8.92
CA GLN A 53 8.91 -14.14 9.52
C GLN A 53 10.14 -13.66 8.74
N TYR A 54 10.03 -12.56 7.99
CA TYR A 54 11.11 -12.02 7.17
C TYR A 54 11.93 -10.93 7.88
N GLY A 55 11.41 -10.38 8.98
CA GLY A 55 12.05 -9.30 9.71
C GLY A 55 11.38 -9.03 11.05
N GLN A 56 11.84 -7.98 11.72
CA GLN A 56 11.27 -7.47 12.96
C GLN A 56 11.54 -5.97 13.07
N LEU A 57 10.55 -5.21 13.55
CA LEU A 57 10.71 -3.81 13.91
C LEU A 57 10.77 -3.69 15.44
N ASP A 58 11.83 -3.06 15.95
CA ASP A 58 12.04 -2.83 17.37
C ASP A 58 11.83 -1.34 17.71
N TYR A 59 10.60 -0.98 18.04
CA TYR A 59 10.19 0.38 18.37
C TYR A 59 9.76 0.48 19.83
N ALA A 60 10.75 0.51 20.74
CA ALA A 60 10.52 0.43 22.18
C ALA A 60 9.35 1.33 22.65
N PRO A 61 8.38 0.77 23.41
CA PRO A 61 8.37 -0.58 23.99
C PRO A 61 7.83 -1.69 23.06
N ASP A 62 7.44 -1.36 21.83
CA ASP A 62 6.78 -2.27 20.91
C ASP A 62 7.78 -3.06 20.05
N HIS A 63 7.40 -4.29 19.74
CA HIS A 63 8.17 -5.20 18.88
C HIS A 63 7.20 -5.86 17.89
N TYR A 64 7.50 -5.74 16.60
CA TYR A 64 6.63 -6.22 15.53
C TYR A 64 7.35 -7.23 14.65
N PRO A 65 7.04 -8.54 14.74
CA PRO A 65 7.48 -9.48 13.73
C PRO A 65 6.85 -9.12 12.39
N LEU A 66 7.62 -9.22 11.31
CA LEU A 66 7.14 -8.96 9.95
C LEU A 66 6.98 -10.27 9.21
N PHE A 67 5.77 -10.53 8.69
CA PHE A 67 5.42 -11.80 8.05
C PHE A 67 5.14 -11.66 6.56
N ALA A 68 5.59 -12.66 5.81
CA ALA A 68 5.18 -12.91 4.44
C ALA A 68 4.63 -14.33 4.33
N VAL A 69 3.62 -14.53 3.51
CA VAL A 69 3.01 -15.82 3.20
C VAL A 69 3.49 -16.27 1.82
N VAL A 70 3.92 -17.52 1.71
CA VAL A 70 4.28 -18.15 0.45
C VAL A 70 3.50 -19.45 0.27
N ASN A 71 3.26 -19.87 -0.97
CA ASN A 71 2.68 -21.20 -1.18
C ASN A 71 3.68 -22.31 -0.86
N HIS A 72 3.20 -23.39 -0.24
CA HIS A 72 4.01 -24.52 0.23
C HIS A 72 4.71 -25.26 -0.92
N ASP A 73 3.97 -25.62 -1.96
CA ASP A 73 4.48 -26.30 -3.16
C ASP A 73 5.16 -25.33 -4.14
N TRP A 74 6.25 -24.69 -3.70
CA TRP A 74 6.99 -23.73 -4.50
C TRP A 74 7.65 -24.40 -5.72
N ASN A 75 7.42 -23.85 -6.92
CA ASN A 75 8.00 -24.36 -8.17
C ASN A 75 8.84 -23.28 -8.86
N PRO A 76 10.19 -23.40 -8.91
CA PRO A 76 11.05 -22.38 -9.52
C PRO A 76 10.86 -22.20 -11.03
N ALA A 77 10.15 -23.11 -11.71
CA ALA A 77 9.79 -22.96 -13.12
C ALA A 77 8.57 -22.05 -13.34
N LEU A 78 7.80 -21.73 -12.29
CA LEU A 78 6.63 -20.88 -12.39
C LEU A 78 6.98 -19.38 -12.24
N PRO A 79 6.21 -18.49 -12.87
CA PRO A 79 6.20 -17.07 -12.51
C PRO A 79 5.92 -16.85 -11.01
N THR A 80 6.31 -15.71 -10.48
CA THR A 80 6.00 -15.28 -9.11
C THR A 80 5.14 -14.02 -9.11
N ALA A 81 4.15 -13.98 -8.24
CA ALA A 81 3.38 -12.80 -7.90
C ALA A 81 3.78 -12.28 -6.51
N LEU A 82 3.95 -10.97 -6.39
CA LEU A 82 4.13 -10.27 -5.13
C LEU A 82 2.89 -9.41 -4.85
N ILE A 83 2.31 -9.58 -3.66
CA ILE A 83 1.23 -8.74 -3.16
C ILE A 83 1.70 -8.10 -1.86
N THR A 84 1.65 -6.78 -1.78
CA THR A 84 2.05 -6.02 -0.59
C THR A 84 0.86 -5.22 -0.08
N GLY A 85 0.61 -5.30 1.23
CA GLY A 85 -0.42 -4.52 1.92
C GLY A 85 0.17 -3.81 3.13
N GLY A 86 -0.49 -2.73 3.57
CA GLY A 86 -0.11 -2.00 4.77
C GLY A 86 1.30 -1.38 4.68
N VAL A 87 1.75 -0.98 3.49
CA VAL A 87 2.93 -0.13 3.35
C VAL A 87 2.70 1.17 4.10
N HIS A 88 1.52 1.78 3.94
CA HIS A 88 1.00 2.69 4.93
C HIS A 88 0.06 1.94 5.86
N GLY A 89 0.29 2.05 7.17
CA GLY A 89 -0.44 1.23 8.12
C GLY A 89 -1.89 1.66 8.34
N TYR A 90 -2.22 2.94 8.17
CA TYR A 90 -3.61 3.43 8.32
C TYR A 90 -4.56 2.88 7.25
N GLU A 91 -4.03 2.48 6.11
CA GLU A 91 -4.76 1.96 4.96
C GLU A 91 -5.17 0.50 5.22
N THR A 92 -6.32 0.39 5.89
CA THR A 92 -6.90 -0.82 6.43
C THR A 92 -7.23 -1.84 5.35
N SER A 93 -7.88 -1.44 4.25
CA SER A 93 -8.27 -2.42 3.21
C SER A 93 -7.07 -2.99 2.47
N GLY A 94 -5.93 -2.29 2.42
CA GLY A 94 -4.69 -2.86 1.88
C GLY A 94 -4.24 -4.08 2.68
N VAL A 95 -4.34 -4.02 4.01
CA VAL A 95 -4.01 -5.14 4.91
C VAL A 95 -5.07 -6.24 4.85
N HIS A 96 -6.34 -5.88 5.08
CA HIS A 96 -7.43 -6.85 5.18
C HIS A 96 -7.79 -7.46 3.82
N GLY A 97 -7.64 -6.73 2.73
CA GLY A 97 -7.77 -7.25 1.37
C GLY A 97 -6.70 -8.28 1.03
N ALA A 98 -5.44 -8.08 1.44
CA ALA A 98 -4.39 -9.09 1.29
C ALA A 98 -4.68 -10.37 2.09
N LEU A 99 -5.16 -10.23 3.33
CA LEU A 99 -5.57 -11.37 4.17
C LEU A 99 -6.78 -12.09 3.59
N GLN A 100 -7.80 -11.35 3.13
CA GLN A 100 -9.00 -11.91 2.51
C GLN A 100 -8.66 -12.63 1.20
N PHE A 101 -7.73 -12.09 0.41
CA PHE A 101 -7.22 -12.77 -0.78
C PHE A 101 -6.59 -14.12 -0.44
N LEU A 102 -5.72 -14.16 0.58
CA LEU A 102 -5.10 -15.40 1.06
C LEU A 102 -6.15 -16.44 1.46
N GLU A 103 -7.14 -16.03 2.24
CA GLU A 103 -8.19 -16.92 2.76
C GLU A 103 -9.14 -17.44 1.67
N GLN A 104 -9.47 -16.62 0.67
CA GLN A 104 -10.61 -16.91 -0.22
C GLN A 104 -10.23 -17.21 -1.67
N GLN A 105 -9.07 -16.73 -2.14
CA GLN A 105 -8.76 -16.71 -3.57
C GLN A 105 -7.37 -17.27 -3.89
N ALA A 106 -6.40 -17.22 -2.97
CA ALA A 106 -5.02 -17.59 -3.27
C ALA A 106 -4.86 -19.05 -3.76
N GLU A 107 -5.64 -20.00 -3.23
CA GLU A 107 -5.61 -21.40 -3.65
C GLU A 107 -5.81 -21.59 -5.16
N ARG A 108 -6.62 -20.74 -5.81
CA ARG A 108 -6.94 -20.83 -7.24
C ARG A 108 -5.72 -20.64 -8.15
N TYR A 109 -4.63 -20.09 -7.61
CA TYR A 109 -3.40 -19.78 -8.32
C TYR A 109 -2.29 -20.81 -8.09
N LEU A 110 -2.46 -21.72 -7.13
CA LEU A 110 -1.47 -22.73 -6.82
C LEU A 110 -1.20 -23.61 -8.06
N GLY A 111 0.08 -23.92 -8.29
CA GLY A 111 0.54 -24.64 -9.49
C GLY A 111 0.55 -23.82 -10.79
N ARG A 112 0.13 -22.55 -10.76
CA ARG A 112 0.19 -21.62 -11.91
C ARG A 112 1.10 -20.42 -11.63
N LEU A 113 1.10 -19.94 -10.39
CA LEU A 113 1.98 -18.90 -9.85
C LEU A 113 2.59 -19.38 -8.54
N ASN A 114 3.83 -18.97 -8.28
CA ASN A 114 4.29 -18.84 -6.91
C ASN A 114 3.75 -17.54 -6.33
N LEU A 115 3.31 -17.56 -5.07
CA LEU A 115 2.76 -16.41 -4.37
C LEU A 115 3.73 -15.96 -3.28
N ILE A 116 3.90 -14.64 -3.19
CA ILE A 116 4.49 -13.96 -2.03
C ILE A 116 3.49 -12.88 -1.62
N VAL A 117 2.97 -12.96 -0.39
CA VAL A 117 2.04 -11.96 0.16
C VAL A 117 2.59 -11.41 1.45
N ALA A 118 2.94 -10.12 1.49
CA ALA A 118 3.30 -9.40 2.71
C ALA A 118 2.12 -8.50 3.12
N PRO A 119 1.20 -8.99 3.98
CA PRO A 119 -0.09 -8.32 4.20
C PRO A 119 0.03 -7.02 5.00
N CYS A 120 1.09 -6.84 5.79
CA CYS A 120 1.31 -5.62 6.56
C CYS A 120 2.80 -5.34 6.69
N VAL A 121 3.28 -4.34 5.95
CA VAL A 121 4.69 -3.92 5.95
C VAL A 121 4.99 -2.96 7.12
N SER A 122 4.01 -2.16 7.54
CA SER A 122 4.17 -1.10 8.55
C SER A 122 3.25 -1.30 9.77
N PRO A 123 3.46 -2.34 10.59
CA PRO A 123 2.56 -2.70 11.69
C PRO A 123 2.45 -1.64 12.80
N TRP A 124 3.49 -0.84 13.04
CA TRP A 124 3.40 0.29 13.97
C TRP A 124 2.41 1.36 13.49
N GLY A 125 2.47 1.68 12.19
CA GLY A 125 1.52 2.59 11.55
C GLY A 125 0.12 2.00 11.53
N TYR A 126 0.01 0.67 11.38
CA TYR A 126 -1.27 -0.04 11.45
C TYR A 126 -1.92 0.17 12.80
N GLU A 127 -1.22 -0.14 13.89
CA GLU A 127 -1.76 0.00 15.23
C GLU A 127 -2.15 1.43 15.60
N ARG A 128 -1.55 2.45 14.97
CA ARG A 128 -1.75 3.87 15.32
C ARG A 128 -2.60 4.65 14.33
N ILE A 129 -3.03 4.02 13.24
CA ILE A 129 -3.69 4.69 12.12
C ILE A 129 -2.80 5.82 11.60
N GLN A 130 -1.59 5.45 11.18
CA GLN A 130 -0.57 6.39 10.72
C GLN A 130 0.03 6.01 9.37
N ARG A 131 0.33 7.05 8.58
CA ARG A 131 1.03 6.97 7.29
C ARG A 131 2.54 6.76 7.47
N TRP A 132 3.13 7.43 8.46
CA TRP A 132 4.57 7.36 8.70
C TRP A 132 4.94 6.32 9.76
N ASN A 133 6.22 5.97 9.79
CA ASN A 133 6.82 5.23 10.90
C ASN A 133 7.10 6.14 12.11
N PRO A 134 7.63 5.63 13.25
CA PRO A 134 7.91 6.46 14.43
C PRO A 134 8.86 7.64 14.15
N ASP A 135 9.74 7.54 13.16
CA ASP A 135 10.69 8.60 12.80
C ASP A 135 10.11 9.66 11.86
N ALA A 136 8.79 9.63 11.66
CA ALA A 136 8.06 10.49 10.73
C ALA A 136 8.57 10.34 9.29
N ILE A 137 8.97 9.12 8.89
CA ILE A 137 9.39 8.77 7.53
C ILE A 137 8.25 8.02 6.84
N ASP A 138 8.02 8.33 5.57
CA ASP A 138 7.02 7.68 4.73
C ASP A 138 7.58 6.36 4.16
N PRO A 139 7.02 5.19 4.53
CA PRO A 139 7.48 3.90 4.00
C PRO A 139 7.39 3.82 2.47
N ASN A 140 6.36 4.39 1.86
CA ASN A 140 6.17 4.38 0.41
C ASN A 140 7.02 5.43 -0.33
N ARG A 141 8.03 5.99 0.33
CA ARG A 141 9.14 6.76 -0.27
C ARG A 141 10.52 6.17 0.06
N SER A 142 10.52 5.00 0.69
CA SER A 142 11.69 4.38 1.31
C SER A 142 12.17 3.12 0.58
N PHE A 143 11.48 2.67 -0.47
CA PHE A 143 11.86 1.49 -1.26
C PHE A 143 12.90 1.80 -2.35
N ARG A 144 14.01 2.41 -1.94
CA ARG A 144 15.16 2.73 -2.81
C ARG A 144 16.44 2.63 -2.01
N ASP A 145 17.58 2.57 -2.71
CA ASP A 145 18.90 2.54 -2.08
C ASP A 145 19.09 1.38 -1.06
N GLY A 146 18.40 0.25 -1.28
CA GLY A 146 18.41 -0.89 -0.35
C GLY A 146 17.42 -0.79 0.83
N GLY A 147 16.60 0.27 0.86
CA GLY A 147 15.61 0.54 1.91
C GLY A 147 16.10 1.62 2.88
N GLN A 148 15.38 2.74 2.96
CA GLN A 148 15.74 3.87 3.85
C GLN A 148 15.33 3.66 5.31
N ILE A 149 14.36 2.77 5.54
CA ILE A 149 13.85 2.37 6.86
C ILE A 149 13.65 0.85 6.87
N GLU A 150 13.58 0.26 8.06
CA GLU A 150 13.58 -1.20 8.20
C GLU A 150 12.31 -1.85 7.65
N GLU A 151 11.16 -1.18 7.66
CA GLU A 151 9.92 -1.62 7.00
C GLU A 151 10.16 -2.00 5.53
N ALA A 152 10.78 -1.08 4.77
CA ALA A 152 11.09 -1.29 3.37
C ALA A 152 12.31 -2.19 3.17
N ALA A 153 13.37 -1.97 3.95
CA ALA A 153 14.65 -2.66 3.79
C ALA A 153 14.51 -4.17 4.07
N ALA A 154 13.76 -4.56 5.10
CA ALA A 154 13.54 -5.97 5.43
C ALA A 154 12.86 -6.72 4.27
N LEU A 155 11.78 -6.15 3.72
CA LEU A 155 11.07 -6.77 2.60
C LEU A 155 11.93 -6.81 1.33
N MET A 156 12.59 -5.70 0.98
CA MET A 156 13.46 -5.63 -0.20
C MET A 156 14.58 -6.67 -0.14
N ARG A 157 15.28 -6.78 1.00
CA ARG A 157 16.35 -7.77 1.19
C ARG A 157 15.80 -9.19 1.06
N TRP A 158 14.70 -9.49 1.74
CA TRP A 158 14.12 -10.83 1.77
C TRP A 158 13.59 -11.29 0.40
N VAL A 159 12.99 -10.39 -0.39
CA VAL A 159 12.57 -10.66 -1.76
C VAL A 159 13.79 -10.84 -2.67
N ALA A 160 14.81 -9.96 -2.58
CA ALA A 160 16.00 -10.03 -3.42
C ALA A 160 16.81 -11.33 -3.21
N GLU A 161 16.93 -11.81 -1.97
CA GLU A 161 17.63 -13.05 -1.64
C GLU A 161 17.03 -14.29 -2.33
N ARG A 162 15.71 -14.30 -2.56
CA ARG A 162 14.99 -15.39 -3.22
C ARG A 162 15.16 -15.41 -4.73
N LYS A 163 15.56 -14.28 -5.33
CA LYS A 163 15.66 -14.08 -6.78
C LYS A 163 14.44 -14.63 -7.55
N PRO A 164 13.21 -14.29 -7.12
CA PRO A 164 12.00 -14.80 -7.76
C PRO A 164 11.91 -14.33 -9.21
N ASN A 165 11.32 -15.17 -10.06
CA ASN A 165 10.90 -14.77 -11.41
C ASN A 165 9.62 -13.92 -11.31
N LEU A 166 9.74 -12.69 -10.80
CA LEU A 166 8.60 -11.80 -10.55
C LEU A 166 7.96 -11.35 -11.86
N LEU A 167 6.69 -11.69 -12.01
CA LEU A 167 5.88 -11.29 -13.16
C LEU A 167 4.96 -10.13 -12.82
N VAL A 168 4.38 -10.13 -11.63
CA VAL A 168 3.39 -9.14 -11.19
C VAL A 168 3.62 -8.70 -9.74
N HIS A 169 3.53 -7.40 -9.49
CA HIS A 169 3.57 -6.78 -8.16
C HIS A 169 2.35 -5.87 -7.98
N LEU A 170 1.46 -6.25 -7.06
CA LEU A 170 0.29 -5.47 -6.68
C LEU A 170 0.51 -4.88 -5.29
N ASP A 171 0.55 -3.57 -5.18
CA ASP A 171 0.70 -2.84 -3.92
C ASP A 171 -0.64 -2.22 -3.52
N LEU A 172 -1.16 -2.63 -2.36
CA LEU A 172 -2.54 -2.37 -1.96
C LEU A 172 -2.63 -1.15 -1.05
N HIS A 173 -3.22 -0.08 -1.56
CA HIS A 173 -3.32 1.21 -0.89
C HIS A 173 -4.76 1.75 -0.81
N GLU A 174 -4.92 2.79 0.01
CA GLU A 174 -6.12 3.60 0.13
C GLU A 174 -5.81 5.09 0.13
N THR A 175 -6.71 5.89 -0.41
CA THR A 175 -6.74 7.34 -0.23
C THR A 175 -7.93 7.69 0.65
N THR A 176 -7.70 8.44 1.73
CA THR A 176 -8.72 8.68 2.78
C THR A 176 -8.96 10.17 3.03
N ASP A 177 -10.06 10.53 3.70
CA ASP A 177 -10.27 11.89 4.20
C ASP A 177 -9.13 12.35 5.14
N SER A 178 -8.52 11.39 5.86
CA SER A 178 -7.39 11.68 6.75
C SER A 178 -6.10 12.07 6.02
N ASP A 179 -5.94 11.75 4.73
CA ASP A 179 -4.88 12.34 3.91
C ASP A 179 -5.03 13.86 3.84
N LEU A 180 -6.25 14.34 3.62
CA LEU A 180 -6.51 15.77 3.49
C LEU A 180 -6.50 16.53 4.82
N HIS A 181 -6.95 15.91 5.92
CA HIS A 181 -7.14 16.61 7.19
C HIS A 181 -6.05 16.35 8.23
N GLU A 182 -5.26 15.28 8.10
CA GLU A 182 -4.18 14.94 9.04
C GLU A 182 -2.83 14.81 8.31
N PHE A 183 -2.69 13.91 7.34
CA PHE A 183 -1.37 13.51 6.82
C PHE A 183 -0.72 14.54 5.90
N ASP A 184 -1.42 15.12 4.93
CA ASP A 184 -0.86 16.15 4.05
C ASP A 184 -0.54 17.44 4.82
N PRO A 185 -1.40 17.96 5.71
CA PRO A 185 -1.05 19.07 6.59
C PRO A 185 0.19 18.77 7.45
N ALA A 186 0.26 17.57 8.05
CA ALA A 186 1.42 17.15 8.84
C ALA A 186 2.68 17.11 7.97
N ARG A 187 2.61 16.56 6.75
CA ARG A 187 3.72 16.48 5.80
C ARG A 187 4.23 17.87 5.43
N CYS A 188 3.33 18.78 5.08
CA CYS A 188 3.70 20.15 4.75
C CYS A 188 4.38 20.84 5.93
N ALA A 189 3.85 20.67 7.16
CA ALA A 189 4.50 21.21 8.36
C ALA A 189 5.87 20.57 8.64
N ARG A 190 5.99 19.23 8.52
CA ARG A 190 7.24 18.48 8.68
C ARG A 190 8.30 18.96 7.70
N ASP A 191 7.93 19.20 6.46
CA ASP A 191 8.85 19.58 5.39
C ASP A 191 9.09 21.10 5.30
N GLY A 192 8.42 21.91 6.13
CA GLY A 192 8.48 23.37 6.07
C GLY A 192 7.89 23.94 4.78
N LYS A 193 6.93 23.24 4.16
CA LYS A 193 6.29 23.61 2.89
C LYS A 193 4.90 24.20 3.11
N PRO A 194 4.42 25.07 2.21
CA PRO A 194 3.02 25.49 2.25
C PRO A 194 2.09 24.29 2.05
N PHE A 195 0.94 24.31 2.74
CA PHE A 195 -0.14 23.38 2.48
C PHE A 195 -1.10 24.00 1.46
N GLU A 196 -1.22 23.35 0.32
CA GLU A 196 -2.25 23.63 -0.68
C GLU A 196 -3.27 22.50 -0.58
N ARG A 197 -4.52 22.87 -0.34
CA ARG A 197 -5.58 21.90 -0.08
C ARG A 197 -6.01 21.28 -1.41
N ASP A 198 -5.84 19.97 -1.52
CA ASP A 198 -6.31 19.17 -2.66
C ASP A 198 -7.72 18.59 -2.39
N THR A 199 -8.23 17.80 -3.33
CA THR A 199 -9.46 17.04 -3.20
C THR A 199 -9.18 15.54 -3.07
N ILE A 200 -10.00 14.83 -2.30
CA ILE A 200 -9.97 13.37 -2.25
C ILE A 200 -10.82 12.83 -3.42
N PRO A 201 -10.27 12.00 -4.32
CA PRO A 201 -11.05 11.39 -5.39
C PRO A 201 -12.15 10.48 -4.84
N ASP A 202 -13.40 10.70 -5.24
CA ASP A 202 -14.52 9.84 -4.79
C ASP A 202 -14.59 8.54 -5.60
N GLY A 203 -13.77 7.55 -5.21
CA GLY A 203 -13.86 6.18 -5.72
C GLY A 203 -12.50 5.47 -5.85
N PHE A 204 -12.55 4.23 -6.35
CA PHE A 204 -11.35 3.43 -6.61
C PHE A 204 -10.58 3.94 -7.84
N TYR A 205 -9.25 3.91 -7.78
CA TYR A 205 -8.38 4.13 -8.93
C TYR A 205 -7.09 3.32 -8.81
N VAL A 206 -6.26 3.38 -9.85
CA VAL A 206 -4.93 2.77 -9.85
C VAL A 206 -3.87 3.76 -10.33
N ILE A 207 -2.67 3.64 -9.75
CA ILE A 207 -1.48 4.35 -10.19
C ILE A 207 -0.56 3.34 -10.87
N GLY A 208 -0.47 3.43 -12.20
CA GLY A 208 0.50 2.66 -12.97
C GLY A 208 1.86 3.35 -13.01
N ASN A 209 2.94 2.56 -13.08
CA ASN A 209 4.30 3.10 -13.16
C ASN A 209 4.50 3.85 -14.48
N SER A 210 4.76 5.16 -14.44
CA SER A 210 5.00 5.97 -15.64
C SER A 210 6.17 5.48 -16.50
N GLU A 211 7.13 4.77 -15.91
CA GLU A 211 8.29 4.21 -16.60
C GLU A 211 7.96 2.94 -17.42
N ASP A 212 6.93 2.18 -16.98
CA ASP A 212 6.37 1.03 -17.70
C ASP A 212 4.86 0.88 -17.37
N PRO A 213 3.98 1.65 -18.05
CA PRO A 213 2.60 1.84 -17.60
C PRO A 213 1.69 0.61 -17.67
N GLN A 214 1.97 -0.32 -18.59
CA GLN A 214 1.15 -1.51 -18.87
C GLN A 214 -0.36 -1.18 -18.96
N ALA A 215 -0.76 -0.26 -19.85
CA ALA A 215 -2.11 0.33 -19.84
C ALA A 215 -3.29 -0.67 -19.84
N GLU A 216 -3.20 -1.77 -20.61
CA GLU A 216 -4.27 -2.79 -20.66
C GLU A 216 -4.37 -3.57 -19.34
N PHE A 217 -3.27 -3.78 -18.63
CA PHE A 217 -3.28 -4.39 -17.29
C PHE A 217 -4.03 -3.50 -16.31
N GLN A 218 -3.73 -2.20 -16.29
CA GLN A 218 -4.38 -1.22 -15.40
C GLN A 218 -5.89 -1.12 -15.67
N LYS A 219 -6.26 -1.11 -16.96
CA LYS A 219 -7.66 -1.14 -17.37
C LYS A 219 -8.38 -2.44 -16.99
N ALA A 220 -7.69 -3.57 -16.99
CA ALA A 220 -8.26 -4.84 -16.55
C ALA A 220 -8.62 -4.79 -15.06
N LEU A 221 -7.77 -4.20 -14.23
CA LEU A 221 -8.05 -3.97 -12.80
C LEU A 221 -9.31 -3.10 -12.63
N ILE A 222 -9.37 -1.94 -13.29
CA ILE A 222 -10.56 -1.07 -13.22
C ILE A 222 -11.82 -1.78 -13.69
N THR A 223 -11.74 -2.56 -14.76
CA THR A 223 -12.89 -3.31 -15.30
C THR A 223 -13.41 -4.34 -14.30
N ALA A 224 -12.51 -5.00 -13.57
CA ALA A 224 -12.87 -6.00 -12.57
C ALA A 224 -13.42 -5.39 -11.27
N VAL A 225 -12.95 -4.19 -10.90
CA VAL A 225 -13.35 -3.51 -9.65
C VAL A 225 -14.62 -2.68 -9.81
N ALA A 226 -14.91 -2.14 -11.00
CA ALA A 226 -16.07 -1.29 -11.24
C ALA A 226 -17.44 -1.90 -10.86
N PRO A 227 -17.67 -3.23 -10.95
CA PRO A 227 -18.89 -3.87 -10.44
C PRO A 227 -18.95 -4.00 -8.91
N VAL A 228 -17.82 -3.89 -8.21
CA VAL A 228 -17.68 -4.07 -6.76
C VAL A 228 -17.79 -2.73 -6.02
N THR A 229 -17.12 -1.69 -6.53
CA THR A 229 -17.18 -0.33 -5.99
C THR A 229 -17.10 0.69 -7.12
N HIS A 230 -17.45 1.95 -6.84
CA HIS A 230 -17.40 3.00 -7.85
C HIS A 230 -15.97 3.46 -8.14
N ILE A 231 -15.72 3.78 -9.41
CA ILE A 231 -14.41 4.26 -9.89
C ILE A 231 -14.35 5.78 -9.75
N ALA A 232 -13.20 6.30 -9.28
CA ALA A 232 -13.01 7.73 -9.09
C ALA A 232 -13.11 8.49 -10.43
N PRO A 233 -13.89 9.59 -10.46
CA PRO A 233 -13.93 10.49 -11.60
C PRO A 233 -12.69 11.38 -11.65
N ALA A 234 -12.41 11.98 -12.81
CA ALA A 234 -11.49 13.11 -12.88
C ALA A 234 -12.09 14.38 -12.26
N ASP A 235 -11.22 15.30 -11.85
CA ASP A 235 -11.54 16.67 -11.50
C ASP A 235 -11.96 17.52 -12.73
N ALA A 236 -12.23 18.80 -12.51
CA ALA A 236 -12.68 19.72 -13.55
C ALA A 236 -11.62 19.98 -14.64
N GLU A 237 -10.35 19.75 -14.31
CA GLU A 237 -9.17 19.91 -15.16
C GLU A 237 -8.82 18.61 -15.92
N GLY A 238 -9.54 17.52 -15.68
CA GLY A 238 -9.30 16.22 -16.30
C GLY A 238 -8.17 15.42 -15.64
N ASN A 239 -7.80 15.77 -14.41
CA ASN A 239 -6.80 15.06 -13.61
C ASN A 239 -7.44 14.20 -12.52
N LEU A 240 -6.65 13.32 -11.92
CA LEU A 240 -6.98 12.55 -10.74
C LEU A 240 -5.71 12.48 -9.87
N VAL A 241 -5.82 12.87 -8.60
CA VAL A 241 -4.68 13.10 -7.68
C VAL A 241 -3.55 13.96 -8.27
N GLY A 242 -3.92 15.02 -8.97
CA GLY A 242 -2.97 15.93 -9.61
C GLY A 242 -2.26 15.37 -10.85
N LEU A 243 -2.64 14.18 -11.33
CA LEU A 243 -2.09 13.53 -12.51
C LEU A 243 -3.12 13.47 -13.64
N PRO A 244 -2.73 13.70 -14.91
CA PRO A 244 -3.66 13.61 -16.04
C PRO A 244 -4.31 12.22 -16.13
N LEU A 245 -5.63 12.18 -16.24
CA LEU A 245 -6.37 10.93 -16.37
C LEU A 245 -6.03 10.25 -17.71
N GLN A 246 -5.71 8.96 -17.67
CA GLN A 246 -5.28 8.17 -18.83
C GLN A 246 -6.43 7.35 -19.41
N SER A 247 -7.26 6.82 -18.51
CA SER A 247 -8.56 6.21 -18.76
C SER A 247 -9.37 6.26 -17.46
N PRO A 248 -10.68 5.95 -17.42
CA PRO A 248 -11.45 5.98 -16.17
C PRO A 248 -10.72 5.26 -15.03
N GLY A 249 -10.44 5.95 -13.92
CA GLY A 249 -9.74 5.41 -12.76
C GLY A 249 -8.25 5.10 -12.95
N VAL A 250 -7.59 5.57 -14.00
CA VAL A 250 -6.17 5.24 -14.26
C VAL A 250 -5.33 6.50 -14.43
N VAL A 251 -4.24 6.59 -13.66
CA VAL A 251 -3.21 7.63 -13.77
C VAL A 251 -1.81 7.04 -13.82
N TRP A 252 -0.86 7.77 -14.40
CA TRP A 252 0.56 7.41 -14.42
C TRP A 252 1.34 8.21 -13.39
N GLY A 253 1.93 7.51 -12.42
CA GLY A 253 2.77 8.08 -11.40
C GLY A 253 4.18 7.50 -11.46
N GLU A 254 5.16 8.32 -11.09
CA GLU A 254 6.51 7.82 -10.82
C GLU A 254 6.45 6.78 -9.69
N SER A 255 7.14 5.65 -9.85
CA SER A 255 7.21 4.61 -8.81
C SER A 255 8.64 4.38 -8.33
N ARG A 256 9.54 3.95 -9.22
CA ARG A 256 10.92 3.60 -8.87
C ARG A 256 11.73 4.82 -8.41
N SER A 257 11.68 5.92 -9.16
CA SER A 257 12.42 7.17 -8.86
C SER A 257 12.09 7.74 -7.47
N ILE A 258 10.84 7.61 -7.03
CA ILE A 258 10.37 8.14 -5.75
C ILE A 258 10.49 7.15 -4.59
N GLY A 259 10.91 5.90 -4.85
CA GLY A 259 11.01 4.85 -3.84
C GLY A 259 9.66 4.32 -3.37
N ALA A 260 8.67 4.25 -4.26
CA ALA A 260 7.39 3.58 -3.99
C ALA A 260 7.56 2.06 -4.02
N CYS A 261 6.76 1.36 -3.22
CA CYS A 261 6.82 -0.09 -3.09
C CYS A 261 6.58 -0.79 -4.43
N ALA A 262 5.53 -0.44 -5.18
CA ALA A 262 5.29 -0.98 -6.52
C ALA A 262 6.45 -0.79 -7.53
N GLY A 263 7.44 0.08 -7.23
CA GLY A 263 8.59 0.35 -8.08
C GLY A 263 9.90 -0.34 -7.67
N PHE A 264 9.94 -1.09 -6.55
CA PHE A 264 11.20 -1.64 -6.04
C PHE A 264 11.64 -2.94 -6.73
N THR A 265 10.71 -3.60 -7.42
CA THR A 265 10.95 -4.83 -8.18
C THR A 265 11.03 -4.54 -9.68
N ASP A 266 11.53 -5.52 -10.44
CA ASP A 266 11.51 -5.50 -11.91
C ASP A 266 10.31 -6.28 -12.47
N ALA A 267 9.22 -6.41 -11.71
CA ALA A 267 8.01 -7.07 -12.17
C ALA A 267 7.47 -6.36 -13.42
N ARG A 268 7.13 -7.13 -14.46
CA ARG A 268 6.58 -6.59 -15.71
C ARG A 268 5.26 -5.86 -15.48
N PHE A 269 4.39 -6.42 -14.64
CA PHE A 269 3.11 -5.82 -14.30
C PHE A 269 3.18 -5.27 -12.87
N ALA A 270 3.08 -3.95 -12.72
CA ALA A 270 3.11 -3.31 -11.42
C ALA A 270 2.00 -2.26 -11.29
N THR A 271 1.40 -2.17 -10.11
CA THR A 271 0.40 -1.12 -9.83
C THR A 271 0.31 -0.83 -8.33
N THR A 272 -0.16 0.37 -8.03
CA THR A 272 -0.66 0.74 -6.70
C THR A 272 -2.17 0.91 -6.80
N THR A 273 -2.94 0.14 -6.03
CA THR A 273 -4.40 0.30 -5.96
C THR A 273 -4.75 1.39 -4.96
N GLU A 274 -5.82 2.14 -5.19
CA GLU A 274 -6.22 3.23 -4.30
C GLU A 274 -7.73 3.15 -4.07
N VAL A 275 -8.13 2.54 -2.97
CA VAL A 275 -9.53 2.51 -2.51
C VAL A 275 -9.87 3.81 -1.77
N TYR A 276 -11.11 4.29 -1.89
CA TYR A 276 -11.61 5.40 -1.07
C TYR A 276 -12.67 4.92 -0.07
N PRO A 277 -12.29 4.65 1.21
CA PRO A 277 -13.17 4.03 2.18
C PRO A 277 -14.18 4.98 2.84
N ASP A 278 -13.95 6.30 2.80
CA ASP A 278 -14.80 7.28 3.49
C ASP A 278 -16.02 7.73 2.66
N SER A 279 -16.17 7.20 1.44
CA SER A 279 -17.35 7.48 0.61
C SER A 279 -18.61 6.92 1.26
N PRO A 280 -19.73 7.68 1.29
CA PRO A 280 -21.02 7.16 1.76
C PRO A 280 -21.60 6.07 0.84
N ARG A 281 -20.94 5.78 -0.29
CA ARG A 281 -21.34 4.80 -1.31
C ARG A 281 -20.64 3.45 -1.15
N THR A 282 -19.72 3.33 -0.20
CA THR A 282 -19.02 2.09 0.08
C THR A 282 -19.13 1.71 1.55
N ASN A 283 -18.54 0.57 1.92
CA ASN A 283 -18.38 0.13 3.29
C ASN A 283 -17.07 -0.67 3.43
N PRO A 284 -16.62 -0.99 4.66
CA PRO A 284 -15.34 -1.68 4.86
C PRO A 284 -15.21 -3.03 4.13
N GLN A 285 -16.29 -3.79 3.99
CA GLN A 285 -16.25 -5.06 3.25
C GLN A 285 -16.08 -4.84 1.76
N GLU A 286 -16.81 -3.88 1.17
CA GLU A 286 -16.66 -3.52 -0.25
C GLU A 286 -15.24 -3.00 -0.56
N CYS A 287 -14.60 -2.33 0.40
CA CYS A 287 -13.20 -1.91 0.27
C CYS A 287 -12.25 -3.12 0.17
N ASN A 288 -12.41 -4.12 1.05
CA ASN A 288 -11.63 -5.36 0.97
C ASN A 288 -11.92 -6.14 -0.32
N ASP A 289 -13.19 -6.22 -0.72
CA ASP A 289 -13.62 -6.90 -1.94
C ASP A 289 -13.03 -6.23 -3.19
N ALA A 290 -12.92 -4.89 -3.20
CA ALA A 290 -12.27 -4.15 -4.28
C ALA A 290 -10.79 -4.49 -4.40
N GLN A 291 -10.06 -4.58 -3.27
CA GLN A 291 -8.66 -5.01 -3.26
C GLN A 291 -8.51 -6.45 -3.77
N VAL A 292 -9.35 -7.37 -3.30
CA VAL A 292 -9.34 -8.77 -3.75
C VAL A 292 -9.65 -8.87 -5.25
N ALA A 293 -10.63 -8.10 -5.76
CA ALA A 293 -10.96 -8.07 -7.17
C ALA A 293 -9.79 -7.54 -8.02
N ALA A 294 -9.11 -6.48 -7.57
CA ALA A 294 -7.92 -5.95 -8.24
C ALA A 294 -6.77 -6.95 -8.27
N VAL A 295 -6.47 -7.60 -7.13
CA VAL A 295 -5.44 -8.65 -7.05
C VAL A 295 -5.77 -9.77 -8.03
N CYS A 296 -7.00 -10.31 -7.94
CA CYS A 296 -7.43 -11.40 -8.79
C CYS A 296 -7.32 -11.06 -10.29
N ALA A 297 -7.78 -9.88 -10.68
CA ALA A 297 -7.70 -9.41 -12.06
C ALA A 297 -6.25 -9.26 -12.54
N GLY A 298 -5.38 -8.74 -11.68
CA GLY A 298 -3.96 -8.57 -11.99
C GLY A 298 -3.24 -9.90 -12.19
N LEU A 299 -3.49 -10.88 -11.33
CA LEU A 299 -2.91 -12.22 -11.45
C LEU A 299 -3.42 -12.96 -12.69
N ASP A 300 -4.73 -12.87 -12.97
CA ASP A 300 -5.34 -13.50 -14.15
C ASP A 300 -4.80 -12.89 -15.45
N PHE A 301 -4.67 -11.56 -15.51
CA PHE A 301 -4.08 -10.86 -16.65
C PHE A 301 -2.63 -11.27 -16.87
N ALA A 302 -1.82 -11.26 -15.80
CA ALA A 302 -0.41 -11.63 -15.87
C ALA A 302 -0.22 -13.06 -16.38
N LEU A 303 -1.04 -14.01 -15.92
CA LEU A 303 -1.02 -15.41 -16.38
C LEU A 303 -1.42 -15.56 -17.85
N ALA A 304 -2.38 -14.76 -18.33
CA ALA A 304 -2.83 -14.79 -19.72
C ALA A 304 -1.80 -14.15 -20.69
N ALA A 305 -0.90 -13.32 -20.17
CA ALA A 305 0.07 -12.56 -20.96
C ALA A 305 1.47 -13.22 -21.07
N GLN A 306 1.60 -14.48 -20.65
CA GLN A 306 2.81 -15.30 -20.78
C GLN A 306 2.98 -15.94 -22.15
#